data_AF-A0A2A5YX01-F1
#
_entry.id   AF-A0A2A5YX01-F1
#
_cell.length_a   1.000
_cell.length_b   1.000
_cell.length_c   1.000
_cell.angle_alpha   90.00
_cell.angle_beta   90.00
_cell.angle_gamma   90.00
#
_symmetry.space_group_name_H-M   'P 1'
#
loop_
_entity.id
_entity.type
_entity.pdbx_description
1 polymer ?
#
loop_
_entity_poly.entity_id
_entity_poly.type
_entity_poly.pdbx_seq_one_letter_code
_entity_poly.pdbx_strand_id
1 'polypeptide(L)' 'MRASALYKNKIFFGTDDAFSRSVEIVVTPAIFAGLGWLFDRWLGTSPWMAASFGAVAFFVKIAAEWYRYAGRMAGIE' A
#
# COMPACT_ATOMS: atom_id res chain seq x y z
N MET A 1 -19.54 37.09 3.74
CA MET A 1 -18.21 36.49 4.02
C MET A 1 -18.29 35.00 3.73
N ARG A 2 -17.61 34.50 2.69
CA ARG A 2 -17.49 33.08 2.39
C ARG A 2 -16.23 32.56 3.06
N ALA A 3 -16.40 31.75 4.10
CA ALA A 3 -15.36 30.82 4.57
C ALA A 3 -16.08 29.51 4.91
N SER A 4 -16.02 28.61 3.95
CA SER A 4 -16.26 27.17 4.02
C SER A 4 -16.33 26.60 5.45
N ALA A 5 -17.54 26.38 5.95
CA ALA A 5 -17.85 25.51 7.09
C ALA A 5 -17.66 24.02 6.74
N LEU A 6 -16.66 23.72 5.91
CA LEU A 6 -16.16 22.38 5.68
C LEU A 6 -14.76 22.35 6.27
N TYR A 7 -14.69 22.42 7.60
CA TYR A 7 -13.56 21.90 8.34
C TYR A 7 -13.50 20.40 8.02
N LYS A 8 -12.76 20.14 6.94
CA LYS A 8 -12.37 18.83 6.43
C LYS A 8 -12.03 17.98 7.64
N ASN A 9 -12.86 16.98 7.92
CA ASN A 9 -12.62 15.99 8.96
C ASN A 9 -11.25 15.35 8.68
N LYS A 10 -10.20 15.90 9.28
CA LYS A 10 -8.84 15.38 9.18
C LYS A 10 -8.81 14.17 10.09
N ILE A 11 -9.12 13.05 9.43
CA ILE A 11 -8.98 11.68 9.92
C ILE A 11 -7.68 11.54 10.72
N PHE A 12 -7.87 11.22 12.00
CA PHE A 12 -7.02 10.50 12.95
C PHE A 12 -5.49 10.73 12.89
N PHE A 13 -4.98 11.45 13.90
CA PHE A 13 -3.57 11.63 14.17
C PHE A 13 -3.01 10.51 15.05
N GLY A 14 -1.83 10.00 14.67
CA GLY A 14 -0.85 9.42 15.61
C GLY A 14 -0.62 7.92 15.50
N THR A 15 -1.60 7.12 15.93
CA THR A 15 -1.44 5.66 16.06
C THR A 15 -1.98 4.89 14.86
N ASP A 16 -3.04 5.41 14.23
CA ASP A 16 -3.71 4.77 13.09
C ASP A 16 -2.89 4.86 11.80
N ASP A 17 -2.13 5.94 11.56
CA ASP A 17 -1.41 6.10 10.29
C ASP A 17 -0.26 5.08 10.19
N ALA A 18 0.50 4.85 11.27
CA ALA A 18 1.57 3.86 11.29
C ALA A 18 1.05 2.43 11.31
N PHE A 19 0.03 2.14 12.13
CA PHE A 19 -0.58 0.82 12.18
C PHE A 19 -1.27 0.47 10.86
N SER A 20 -2.10 1.35 10.31
CA SER A 20 -2.76 1.17 9.01
C SER A 20 -1.74 0.92 7.90
N ARG A 21 -0.61 1.63 7.91
CA ARG A 21 0.48 1.37 6.96
C ARG A 21 1.09 -0.02 7.09
N SER A 22 1.34 -0.45 8.33
CA SER A 22 1.89 -1.78 8.58
C SER A 22 0.94 -2.87 8.10
N VAL A 23 -0.37 -2.68 8.30
CA VAL A 23 -1.41 -3.58 7.77
C VAL A 23 -1.40 -3.56 6.25
N GLU A 24 -1.35 -2.39 5.62
CA GLU A 24 -1.40 -2.25 4.17
C GLU A 24 -0.19 -2.90 3.47
N ILE A 25 1.01 -2.81 4.06
CA ILE A 25 2.23 -3.48 3.57
C ILE A 25 2.07 -5.00 3.54
N VAL A 26 1.20 -5.58 4.35
CA VAL A 26 0.94 -7.03 4.38
C VAL A 26 -0.30 -7.39 3.56
N VAL A 27 -1.40 -6.65 3.73
CA VAL A 27 -2.69 -6.95 3.12
C VAL A 27 -2.64 -6.79 1.61
N THR A 28 -2.02 -5.72 1.08
CA THR A 28 -1.96 -5.53 -0.37
C THR A 28 -1.19 -6.67 -1.05
N PRO A 29 0.05 -7.04 -0.62
CA PRO A 29 0.74 -8.19 -1.19
C PRO A 29 -0.01 -9.51 -1.01
N ALA A 30 -0.68 -9.71 0.13
CA ALA A 30 -1.46 -10.92 0.37
C ALA A 30 -2.63 -11.06 -0.62
N ILE A 31 -3.34 -9.96 -0.92
CA ILE A 31 -4.41 -9.95 -1.93
C ILE A 31 -3.84 -10.30 -3.31
N PHE A 32 -2.73 -9.66 -3.71
CA PHE A 32 -2.10 -9.93 -5.01
C PHE A 32 -1.55 -11.35 -5.11
N ALA A 33 -0.94 -11.88 -4.05
CA ALA A 33 -0.54 -13.28 -3.99
C ALA A 33 -1.74 -14.22 -4.09
N GLY A 34 -2.85 -13.90 -3.42
CA GLY A 34 -4.11 -14.63 -3.54
C GLY A 34 -4.63 -14.65 -4.99
N LEU A 35 -4.61 -13.51 -5.68
CA LEU A 35 -4.95 -13.45 -7.11
C LEU A 35 -4.01 -14.30 -7.96
N GLY A 36 -2.70 -14.20 -7.74
CA GLY A 36 -1.71 -15.04 -8.42
C GLY A 36 -1.95 -16.53 -8.16
N TRP A 37 -2.39 -16.90 -6.96
CA TRP A 37 -2.74 -18.29 -6.65
C TRP A 37 -3.98 -18.77 -7.43
N LEU A 38 -4.99 -17.91 -7.64
CA LEU A 38 -6.12 -18.25 -8.52
C LEU A 38 -5.63 -18.55 -9.95
N PHE A 39 -4.71 -17.73 -10.48
CA PHE A 39 -4.09 -17.98 -11.78
C PHE A 39 -3.28 -19.27 -11.80
N ASP A 40 -2.52 -19.53 -10.73
CA ASP A 40 -1.73 -20.76 -10.59
C ASP A 40 -2.61 -22.02 -10.65
N ARG A 41 -3.83 -21.99 -10.10
CA ARG A 41 -4.76 -23.13 -10.19
C ARG A 41 -5.33 -23.31 -11.59
N TRP A 42 -5.54 -22.23 -12.33
CA TRP A 42 -6.11 -22.31 -13.67
C TRP A 42 -5.08 -22.70 -14.72
N LEU A 43 -3.85 -22.23 -14.57
CA LEU A 43 -2.76 -22.42 -15.54
C LEU A 43 -1.79 -23.55 -15.17
N GLY A 44 -1.92 -24.13 -13.96
CA GLY A 44 -1.01 -25.17 -13.48
C GLY A 44 0.39 -24.67 -13.11
N THR A 45 0.56 -23.36 -12.89
CA THR A 45 1.86 -22.73 -12.64
C THR A 45 2.24 -22.64 -11.16
N SER A 46 1.51 -23.32 -10.27
CA SER A 46 1.68 -23.18 -8.82
C SER A 46 3.11 -23.50 -8.35
N PRO A 47 3.77 -22.64 -7.54
CA PRO A 47 3.28 -21.42 -6.88
C PRO A 47 3.81 -20.10 -7.49
N TRP A 48 4.13 -20.07 -8.78
CA TRP A 48 4.93 -19.00 -9.38
C TRP A 48 4.18 -17.69 -9.58
N MET A 49 2.91 -17.71 -9.99
CA MET A 49 2.12 -16.48 -10.15
C MET A 49 1.82 -15.83 -8.81
N ALA A 50 1.46 -16.63 -7.80
CA ALA A 50 1.25 -16.13 -6.43
C ALA A 50 2.49 -15.43 -5.88
N ALA A 51 3.66 -16.07 -6.00
CA ALA A 51 4.92 -15.52 -5.53
C ALA A 51 5.29 -14.22 -6.28
N SER A 52 5.16 -14.22 -7.61
CA SER A 52 5.50 -13.07 -8.44
C SER A 52 4.60 -11.86 -8.14
N PHE A 53 3.29 -12.08 -8.06
CA PHE A 53 2.33 -10.99 -7.84
C PHE A 53 2.47 -10.42 -6.43
N GLY A 54 2.60 -11.28 -5.42
CA GLY A 54 2.87 -10.84 -4.05
C GLY A 54 4.16 -10.05 -3.93
N ALA A 55 5.26 -10.52 -4.53
CA ALA A 55 6.55 -9.84 -4.50
C ALA A 55 6.48 -8.47 -5.18
N VAL A 56 5.90 -8.38 -6.38
CA VAL A 56 5.76 -7.10 -7.10
C VAL A 56 4.94 -6.11 -6.27
N ALA A 57 3.79 -6.53 -5.73
CA ALA A 57 2.95 -5.67 -4.90
C ALA A 57 3.70 -5.18 -3.64
N PHE A 58 4.48 -6.06 -3.01
CA PHE A 58 5.30 -5.69 -1.85
C PHE A 58 6.36 -4.64 -2.20
N PHE A 59 7.17 -4.88 -3.24
CA PHE A 59 8.21 -3.93 -3.63
C PHE A 59 7.65 -2.58 -4.09
N VAL A 60 6.51 -2.58 -4.79
CA VAL A 60 5.82 -1.34 -5.17
C VAL A 60 5.37 -0.55 -3.93
N LYS A 61 4.82 -1.21 -2.90
CA LYS A 61 4.43 -0.55 -1.64
C LYS A 61 5.63 0.08 -0.93
N ILE A 62 6.75 -0.64 -0.85
CA ILE A 62 7.98 -0.13 -0.24
C ILE A 62 8.54 1.06 -1.05
N ALA A 63 8.60 0.96 -2.38
CA ALA A 63 9.07 2.04 -3.23
C ALA A 63 8.18 3.29 -3.12
N ALA A 64 6.86 3.13 -3.15
CA ALA A 64 5.91 4.24 -2.98
C ALA A 64 6.10 4.93 -1.63
N GLU A 65 6.34 4.16 -0.56
CA GLU A 65 6.60 4.72 0.75
C GLU A 65 7.89 5.52 0.81
N TRP A 66 8.96 4.99 0.20
CA TRP A 66 10.24 5.66 0.09
C TRP A 66 10.12 7.00 -0.62
N TYR A 67 9.48 7.05 -1.80
CA TYR A 67 9.31 8.30 -2.54
C TYR A 67 8.46 9.32 -1.78
N ARG A 68 7.44 8.87 -1.04
CA ARG A 68 6.66 9.75 -0.16
C ARG A 68 7.51 10.33 0.96
N TYR A 69 8.39 9.53 1.55
CA TYR A 69 9.33 10.01 2.57
C TYR A 69 10.32 11.01 1.98
N ALA A 70 10.98 10.67 0.86
CA ALA A 70 11.95 11.53 0.19
C ALA A 70 11.34 12.88 -0.23
N GLY A 71 10.13 12.87 -0.81
CA GLY A 71 9.43 14.10 -1.21
C GLY A 71 9.04 14.99 -0.04
N ARG A 72 8.78 14.43 1.15
CA ARG A 72 8.58 15.24 2.37
C ARG A 72 9.87 15.89 2.82
N MET A 73 11.00 15.20 2.74
CA MET A 73 12.28 15.75 3.18
C MET A 73 12.82 16.84 2.23
N ALA A 74 12.60 16.70 0.92
CA ALA A 74 13.02 17.69 -0.07
C ALA A 74 12.27 19.05 0.01
N GLY A 75 11.13 19.10 0.70
CA GLY A 75 10.34 20.34 0.85
C GLY A 75 10.56 21.08 2.18
N ILE A 76 11.48 20.60 3.02
CA ILE A 76 11.79 21.17 4.34
C ILE A 76 13.14 21.94 4.31
N GLU A 77 13.81 22.00 3.16
CA GLU A 77 14.99 22.84 2.89
C GLU A 77 14.61 24.25 2.40
#